data_AF-A0A5C6NY03-F1
#
_entry.id   AF-A0A5C6NY03-F1
#
_cell.length_a   1.000
_cell.length_b   1.000
_cell.length_c   1.000
_cell.angle_alpha   90.00
_cell.angle_beta   90.00
_cell.angle_gamma   90.00
#
_symmetry.space_group_name_H-M   'P 1'
#
loop_
_entity.id
_entity.type
_entity.pdbx_description
1 polymer ?
#
loop_
_entity_poly.entity_id
_entity_poly.type
_entity_poly.pdbx_seq_one_letter_code
_entity_poly.pdbx_strand_id
1 'polypeptide(L)'
;MPLLCFKMSVQLQCNSEPKAKFREVSGKADKLGQFLRELTPSFPELSQMFKRTMCLFGSTYLCKKLFSTLNFNKSKYRSRLTDEHLQALLRVSTASSLKPNVARLCERKRCQVSSSKK
;
A
#
# COMPACT_ATOMS: atom_id res chain seq x y z
N MET A 1 10.75 11.89 -9.71
CA MET A 1 9.59 10.98 -9.88
C MET A 1 8.87 11.14 -11.22
N PRO A 2 8.50 12.36 -11.67
CA PRO A 2 7.69 12.53 -12.89
C PRO A 2 8.40 12.06 -14.17
N LEU A 3 9.70 12.37 -14.29
CA LEU A 3 10.48 12.07 -15.49
C LEU A 3 10.62 10.56 -15.77
N LEU A 4 10.80 9.75 -14.73
CA LEU A 4 10.94 8.29 -14.87
C LEU A 4 9.60 7.64 -15.27
N CYS A 5 8.51 8.11 -14.65
CA CYS A 5 7.16 7.63 -14.95
C CYS A 5 6.70 8.05 -16.36
N PHE A 6 7.05 9.27 -16.77
CA PHE A 6 6.79 9.76 -18.12
C PHE A 6 7.56 8.95 -19.16
N LYS A 7 8.87 8.73 -18.94
CA LYS A 7 9.70 7.94 -19.85
C LYS A 7 9.23 6.48 -19.97
N MET A 8 8.78 5.88 -18.86
CA MET A 8 8.19 4.53 -18.86
C MET A 8 6.89 4.52 -19.66
N SER A 9 6.04 5.51 -19.47
CA SER A 9 4.76 5.63 -20.18
C SER A 9 4.98 5.78 -21.68
N VAL A 10 5.94 6.61 -22.10
CA VAL A 10 6.30 6.75 -23.51
C VAL A 10 6.77 5.42 -24.09
N GLN A 11 7.74 4.75 -23.44
CA GLN A 11 8.27 3.46 -23.91
C GLN A 11 7.18 2.37 -24.00
N LEU A 12 6.28 2.31 -23.00
CA LEU A 12 5.16 1.38 -23.00
C LEU A 12 4.10 1.72 -24.05
N GLN A 13 3.95 2.99 -24.45
CA GLN A 13 2.97 3.41 -25.46
C GLN A 13 3.49 3.26 -26.89
N CYS A 14 4.81 3.33 -27.09
CA CYS A 14 5.47 3.25 -28.39
C CYS A 14 5.57 1.83 -28.96
N ASN A 15 5.48 0.78 -28.13
CA ASN A 15 5.58 -0.60 -28.59
C ASN A 15 4.23 -1.33 -28.45
N SER A 16 3.71 -1.91 -29.55
CA SER A 16 2.39 -2.54 -29.60
C SER A 16 2.28 -3.81 -28.74
N GLU A 17 3.34 -4.62 -28.69
CA GLU A 17 3.30 -5.93 -28.02
C GLU A 17 3.32 -5.83 -26.48
N PRO A 18 4.29 -5.13 -25.83
CA PRO A 18 4.28 -4.94 -24.37
C PRO A 18 3.06 -4.15 -23.90
N LYS A 19 2.54 -3.23 -24.73
CA LYS A 19 1.34 -2.44 -24.46
C LYS A 19 0.09 -3.29 -24.41
N ALA A 20 -0.09 -4.19 -25.38
CA ALA A 20 -1.23 -5.10 -25.43
C ALA A 20 -1.22 -6.03 -24.22
N LYS A 21 -0.08 -6.68 -23.95
CA LYS A 21 0.09 -7.53 -22.76
C LYS A 21 -0.16 -6.76 -21.47
N PHE A 22 0.40 -5.56 -21.31
CA PHE A 22 0.19 -4.73 -20.12
C PHE A 22 -1.28 -4.37 -19.91
N ARG A 23 -2.02 -4.04 -20.98
CA ARG A 23 -3.47 -3.78 -20.89
C ARG A 23 -4.25 -5.01 -20.44
N GLU A 24 -3.85 -6.20 -20.89
CA GLU A 24 -4.50 -7.45 -20.50
C GLU A 24 -4.30 -7.82 -19.02
N VAL A 25 -3.10 -7.56 -18.49
CA VAL A 25 -2.76 -7.80 -17.08
C VAL A 25 -3.12 -6.64 -16.15
N SER A 26 -3.49 -5.47 -16.69
CA SER A 26 -3.85 -4.30 -15.90
C SER A 26 -5.04 -4.62 -14.97
N GLY A 27 -4.87 -4.37 -13.67
CA GLY A 27 -5.86 -4.70 -12.64
C GLY A 27 -5.81 -6.14 -12.10
N LYS A 28 -4.95 -7.02 -12.63
CA LYS A 28 -4.76 -8.40 -12.19
C LYS A 28 -3.40 -8.57 -11.51
N ALA A 29 -3.37 -8.50 -10.19
CA ALA A 29 -2.13 -8.52 -9.40
C ALA A 29 -1.34 -9.84 -9.58
N ASP A 30 -2.06 -10.95 -9.74
CA ASP A 30 -1.55 -12.30 -10.01
C ASP A 30 -0.81 -12.39 -11.36
N LYS A 31 -1.34 -11.74 -12.40
CA LYS A 31 -0.74 -11.78 -13.75
C LYS A 31 0.37 -10.74 -13.95
N LEU A 32 0.39 -9.68 -13.14
CA LEU A 32 1.43 -8.65 -13.22
C LEU A 32 2.84 -9.23 -12.98
N GLY A 33 2.95 -10.16 -12.03
CA GLY A 33 4.23 -10.83 -11.74
C GLY A 33 4.74 -11.67 -12.92
N GLN A 34 3.84 -12.34 -13.64
CA GLN A 34 4.18 -13.13 -14.83
C GLN A 34 4.61 -12.22 -16.00
N PHE A 35 3.84 -11.16 -16.26
CA PHE A 35 4.20 -10.15 -17.27
C PHE A 35 5.61 -9.58 -17.05
N LEU A 36 5.99 -9.29 -15.81
CA LEU A 36 7.32 -8.76 -15.51
C LEU A 36 8.46 -9.75 -15.76
N ARG A 37 8.20 -11.05 -15.57
CA ARG A 37 9.17 -12.10 -15.88
C ARG A 37 9.38 -12.21 -17.39
N GLU A 38 8.31 -12.14 -18.17
CA GLU A 38 8.38 -12.14 -19.64
C GLU A 38 9.01 -10.87 -20.22
N LEU A 39 8.78 -9.71 -19.58
CA LEU A 39 9.30 -8.43 -20.04
C LEU A 39 10.83 -8.30 -19.84
N THR A 40 11.39 -8.98 -18.84
CA THR A 40 12.81 -8.86 -18.48
C THR A 40 13.77 -9.33 -19.57
N PRO A 41 13.62 -10.52 -20.20
CA PRO A 41 14.51 -10.95 -21.28
C PRO A 41 14.31 -10.17 -22.58
N SER A 42 13.07 -9.80 -22.92
CA SER A 42 12.75 -9.13 -24.19
C SER A 42 13.02 -7.62 -24.17
N PHE A 43 12.86 -6.96 -23.01
CA PHE A 43 12.98 -5.51 -22.85
C PHE A 43 13.65 -5.16 -21.51
N PRO A 44 14.98 -5.38 -21.35
CA PRO A 44 15.67 -5.24 -20.07
C PRO A 44 15.63 -3.81 -19.50
N GLU A 45 15.76 -2.80 -20.36
CA GLU A 45 15.72 -1.38 -19.96
C GLU A 45 14.32 -0.97 -19.48
N LEU A 46 13.29 -1.41 -20.20
CA LEU A 46 11.89 -1.17 -19.84
C LEU A 46 11.53 -1.89 -18.54
N SER A 47 11.97 -3.14 -18.37
CA SER A 47 11.81 -3.90 -17.13
C SER A 47 12.47 -3.20 -15.95
N GLN A 48 13.70 -2.69 -16.13
CA GLN A 48 14.40 -1.96 -15.09
C GLN A 48 13.70 -0.65 -14.72
N MET A 49 13.22 0.10 -15.72
CA MET A 49 12.45 1.31 -15.51
C MET A 49 11.12 1.04 -14.82
N PHE A 50 10.44 -0.04 -15.19
CA PHE A 50 9.19 -0.48 -14.58
C PHE A 50 9.38 -0.83 -13.12
N LYS A 51 10.37 -1.67 -12.79
CA LYS A 51 10.71 -2.03 -11.40
C LYS A 51 10.97 -0.79 -10.55
N ARG A 52 11.81 0.13 -11.04
CA ARG A 52 12.09 1.39 -10.33
C ARG A 52 10.82 2.22 -10.12
N THR A 53 10.01 2.40 -11.15
CA THR A 53 8.77 3.17 -11.07
C THR A 53 7.78 2.56 -10.08
N MET A 54 7.60 1.24 -10.11
CA MET A 54 6.74 0.53 -9.17
C MET A 54 7.25 0.60 -7.73
N CYS A 55 8.56 0.45 -7.50
CA CYS A 55 9.14 0.60 -6.17
C CYS A 55 8.91 2.01 -5.61
N LEU A 56 9.13 3.04 -6.44
CA LEU A 56 8.92 4.44 -6.06
C LEU A 56 7.45 4.77 -5.79
N PHE A 57 6.55 4.25 -6.62
CA PHE A 57 5.11 4.43 -6.42
C PHE A 57 4.64 3.70 -5.16
N GLY A 58 5.06 2.45 -4.98
CA GLY A 58 4.73 1.62 -3.83
C GLY A 58 5.21 2.23 -2.52
N SER A 59 6.47 2.65 -2.44
CA SER A 59 7.02 3.28 -1.23
C SER A 59 6.31 4.60 -0.91
N THR A 60 6.07 5.44 -1.92
CA THR A 60 5.34 6.71 -1.74
C THR A 60 3.92 6.47 -1.25
N TYR A 61 3.20 5.51 -1.86
CA TYR A 61 1.85 5.15 -1.45
C TYR A 61 1.82 4.64 -0.01
N LEU A 62 2.74 3.74 0.36
CA LEU A 62 2.85 3.21 1.72
C LEU A 62 3.13 4.34 2.73
N CYS A 63 4.06 5.25 2.43
CA CYS A 63 4.34 6.41 3.28
C CYS A 63 3.11 7.31 3.45
N LYS A 64 2.38 7.61 2.37
CA LYS A 64 1.15 8.41 2.44
C LYS A 64 0.06 7.73 3.25
N LYS A 65 -0.16 6.43 3.04
CA LYS A 65 -1.13 5.62 3.79
C LYS A 65 -0.77 5.58 5.28
N LEU A 66 0.51 5.39 5.59
CA LEU A 66 1.02 5.43 6.96
C LEU A 66 0.79 6.80 7.60
N PHE A 67 1.14 7.89 6.92
CA PHE A 67 0.95 9.25 7.44
C PHE A 67 -0.52 9.58 7.70
N SER A 68 -1.41 9.20 6.78
CA SER A 68 -2.87 9.33 6.98
C SER A 68 -3.34 8.54 8.20
N THR A 69 -2.85 7.30 8.37
CA THR A 69 -3.17 6.46 9.53
C THR A 69 -2.65 7.08 10.83
N LEU A 70 -1.43 7.63 10.82
CA LEU A 70 -0.86 8.30 11.98
C LEU A 70 -1.67 9.55 12.36
N ASN A 71 -2.07 10.37 11.38
CA ASN A 71 -2.93 11.52 11.62
C ASN A 71 -4.29 11.14 12.19
N PHE A 72 -4.88 10.03 11.73
CA PHE A 72 -6.13 9.52 12.29
C PHE A 72 -5.96 9.05 13.76
N ASN A 73 -4.85 8.41 14.08
CA ASN A 73 -4.57 7.93 15.44
C ASN A 73 -4.12 9.04 16.40
N LYS A 74 -3.66 10.17 15.86
CA LYS A 74 -3.31 11.37 16.62
C LYS A 74 -4.61 12.10 16.98
N SER A 75 -4.98 12.08 18.25
CA SER A 75 -6.16 12.81 18.74
C SER A 75 -5.74 13.97 19.65
N LYS A 76 -6.67 14.89 19.94
CA LYS A 76 -6.46 15.99 20.90
C LYS A 76 -5.99 15.50 22.27
N TYR A 77 -6.37 14.27 22.66
CA TYR A 77 -6.03 13.64 23.93
C TYR A 77 -4.86 12.64 23.84
N ARG A 78 -4.37 12.35 22.63
CA ARG A 78 -3.26 11.41 22.37
C ARG A 78 -2.34 12.00 21.30
N SER A 79 -1.53 12.97 21.71
CA SER A 79 -0.59 13.70 20.84
C SER A 79 0.78 13.03 20.70
N ARG A 80 1.16 12.16 21.64
CA ARG A 80 2.43 11.41 21.65
C ARG A 80 2.24 10.02 21.03
N LEU A 81 2.83 9.82 19.86
CA LEU A 81 3.03 8.50 19.25
C LEU A 81 4.48 8.09 19.50
N THR A 82 4.70 7.01 20.23
CA THR A 82 6.04 6.43 20.45
C THR A 82 6.44 5.52 19.29
N ASP A 83 7.70 5.11 19.25
CA ASP A 83 8.18 4.18 18.22
C ASP A 83 7.45 2.83 18.30
N GLU A 84 7.11 2.35 19.51
CA GLU A 84 6.32 1.11 19.66
C GLU A 84 4.93 1.24 19.03
N HIS A 85 4.30 2.43 19.11
CA HIS A 85 3.01 2.68 18.47
C HIS A 85 3.13 2.68 16.94
N LEU A 86 4.20 3.25 16.40
CA LEU A 86 4.47 3.24 14.96
C LEU A 86 4.72 1.82 14.45
N GLN A 87 5.51 1.03 15.18
CA GLN A 87 5.80 -0.37 14.86
C GLN A 87 4.51 -1.21 14.86
N ALA A 88 3.63 -1.01 15.84
CA ALA A 88 2.34 -1.68 15.89
C ALA A 88 1.44 -1.29 14.70
N LEU A 89 1.37 0.00 14.36
CA LEU A 89 0.59 0.49 13.21
C LEU A 89 1.10 -0.09 11.88
N LEU A 90 2.41 -0.15 11.69
CA LEU A 90 3.02 -0.76 10.51
C LEU A 90 2.64 -2.24 10.41
N ARG A 91 2.77 -3.01 11.50
CA ARG A 91 2.39 -4.43 11.54
C ARG A 91 0.91 -4.64 11.17
N VAL A 92 0.01 -3.86 11.75
CA VAL A 92 -1.43 -3.96 11.45
C VAL A 92 -1.74 -3.55 10.00
N SER A 93 -1.05 -2.53 9.48
CA SER A 93 -1.32 -2.00 8.14
C SER A 93 -0.77 -2.87 7.00
N THR A 94 0.27 -3.66 7.27
CA THR A 94 0.92 -4.54 6.28
C THR A 94 0.52 -6.00 6.42
N ALA A 95 -0.01 -6.43 7.56
CA ALA A 95 -0.47 -7.79 7.75
C ALA A 95 -1.71 -8.08 6.86
N SER A 96 -1.55 -8.98 5.90
CA SER A 96 -2.62 -9.42 5.00
C SER A 96 -3.69 -10.30 5.67
N SER A 97 -3.40 -10.86 6.86
CA SER A 97 -4.22 -11.88 7.53
C SER A 97 -4.68 -11.51 8.94
N LEU A 98 -4.43 -10.28 9.41
CA LEU A 98 -4.80 -9.89 10.77
C LEU A 98 -6.30 -9.63 10.87
N LYS A 99 -7.05 -10.58 11.44
CA LYS A 99 -8.47 -10.38 11.77
C LYS A 99 -8.61 -10.02 13.26
N PRO A 100 -9.20 -8.86 13.60
CA PRO A 100 -9.46 -8.54 14.99
C PRO A 100 -10.52 -9.50 15.56
N ASN A 101 -10.24 -10.11 16.70
CA ASN A 101 -11.25 -10.88 17.44
C ASN A 101 -12.17 -9.90 18.19
N VAL A 102 -13.18 -9.42 17.47
CA VAL A 102 -14.13 -8.40 17.96
C VAL A 102 -14.92 -8.92 19.16
N ALA A 103 -15.33 -10.20 19.15
CA ALA A 103 -16.09 -10.81 20.24
C ALA A 103 -15.33 -10.72 21.57
N ARG A 104 -14.07 -11.17 21.59
CA ARG A 104 -13.20 -11.10 22.76
C ARG A 104 -12.92 -9.65 23.20
N LEU A 105 -12.87 -8.71 22.26
CA LEU A 105 -12.70 -7.29 22.53
C LEU A 105 -13.93 -6.70 23.23
N CYS A 106 -15.13 -7.06 22.78
CA CYS A 106 -16.40 -6.66 23.39
C CYS A 106 -16.53 -7.23 24.81
N GLU A 107 -16.21 -8.51 25.02
CA GLU A 107 -16.23 -9.15 26.36
C GLU A 107 -15.31 -8.46 27.37
N ARG A 108 -14.15 -7.97 26.91
CA ARG A 108 -13.15 -7.32 27.78
C ARG A 108 -13.37 -5.82 27.94
N LYS A 109 -14.31 -5.22 27.20
CA LYS A 109 -14.56 -3.78 27.26
C LYS A 109 -15.29 -3.45 28.56
N ARG A 110 -14.61 -2.81 29.51
CA ARG A 110 -15.27 -2.21 30.68
C ARG A 110 -15.98 -0.93 30.24
N CYS A 111 -17.29 -1.00 30.07
CA CYS A 111 -18.12 0.16 29.80
C CYS A 111 -18.22 1.03 31.06
N GLN A 112 -17.88 2.32 30.96
CA GLN A 112 -18.32 3.28 31.96
C GLN A 112 -19.80 3.56 31.72
N VAL A 113 -20.63 3.12 32.66
CA VAL A 113 -22.06 3.41 32.64
C VAL A 113 -22.24 4.82 33.20
N SER A 114 -22.73 5.76 32.39
CA SER A 114 -23.10 7.07 32.89
C SER A 114 -24.36 6.93 33.74
N SER A 115 -24.27 7.14 35.04
CA SER A 115 -25.42 7.17 35.94
C SER A 115 -26.31 8.37 35.59
N SER A 116 -27.55 8.11 35.17
CA SER A 116 -28.56 9.15 35.03
C SER A 116 -29.06 9.52 36.42
N LYS A 117 -28.91 10.79 36.84
CA LYS A 117 -29.49 11.28 38.10
C LYS A 117 -31.00 11.30 37.95
N LYS A 118 -31.69 10.57 38.84
CA LYS A 118 -33.13 10.72 39.08
C LYS A 118 -33.45 12.12 39.58
#